data_AF-A0A4S8LII6-F1
#
_entry.id   AF-A0A4S8LII6-F1
#
_cell.length_a   1.000
_cell.length_b   1.000
_cell.length_c   1.000
_cell.angle_alpha   90.00
_cell.angle_beta   90.00
_cell.angle_gamma   90.00
#
_symmetry.space_group_name_H-M   'P 1'
#
loop_
_entity.id
_entity.type
_entity.pdbx_description
1 polymer ?
#
loop_
_entity_poly.entity_id
_entity_poly.type
_entity_poly.pdbx_seq_one_letter_code
_entity_poly.pdbx_strand_id
1 'polypeptide(L)'
;GIIWDSNNWSCPYDAIFTILFNVWQEDPSKWSLILMNLTTLLSELITYFDLFIECQQTLEQSRDIIREKLHNLDPDSFPYGPLG
;
A
#
# COMPACT_ATOMS: atom_id res chain seq x y z
N GLY A 1 12.07 -3.59 -2.94
CA GLY A 1 10.78 -3.23 -3.55
C GLY A 1 9.86 -4.42 -3.42
N ILE A 2 8.55 -4.18 -3.49
CA ILE A 2 7.53 -5.23 -3.36
C ILE A 2 7.69 -6.25 -4.49
N ILE A 3 7.53 -7.54 -4.19
CA ILE A 3 7.59 -8.60 -5.20
C ILE A 3 6.28 -8.62 -6.00
N TRP A 4 6.42 -8.48 -7.32
CA TRP A 4 5.28 -8.48 -8.23
C TRP A 4 4.60 -9.85 -8.29
N ASP A 5 3.27 -9.83 -8.25
CA ASP A 5 2.44 -11.00 -8.52
C ASP A 5 1.80 -10.88 -9.91
N SER A 6 2.21 -11.78 -10.81
CA SER A 6 1.79 -11.77 -12.21
C SER A 6 0.32 -12.14 -12.43
N ASN A 7 -0.34 -12.76 -11.44
CA ASN A 7 -1.70 -13.25 -11.58
C ASN A 7 -2.76 -12.18 -11.26
N ASN A 8 -2.39 -11.15 -10.50
CA ASN A 8 -3.36 -10.23 -9.90
C ASN A 8 -3.16 -8.78 -10.37
N TRP A 9 -2.35 -8.49 -11.39
CA TRP A 9 -2.13 -7.12 -11.89
C TRP A 9 -1.69 -6.12 -10.79
N SER A 10 -0.94 -6.58 -9.79
CA SER A 10 -0.45 -5.76 -8.66
C SER A 10 0.54 -4.66 -9.05
N CYS A 11 1.10 -4.70 -10.27
CA CYS A 11 2.19 -3.82 -10.71
C CYS A 11 1.99 -2.32 -10.41
N PRO A 12 0.81 -1.71 -10.65
CA PRO A 12 0.60 -0.30 -10.30
C PRO A 12 0.72 -0.03 -8.79
N TYR A 13 0.20 -0.94 -7.97
CA TYR A 13 0.28 -0.86 -6.51
C TYR A 13 1.71 -1.08 -6.03
N ASP A 14 2.43 -2.06 -6.60
CA ASP A 14 3.82 -2.33 -6.23
C ASP A 14 4.71 -1.12 -6.49
N ALA A 15 4.52 -0.45 -7.64
CA ALA A 15 5.26 0.75 -7.99
C ALA A 15 4.95 1.91 -7.04
N ILE A 16 3.68 2.23 -6.84
CA ILE A 16 3.26 3.37 -6.00
C ILE A 16 3.63 3.13 -4.53
N PHE A 17 3.38 1.94 -3.98
CA PHE A 17 3.69 1.64 -2.59
C PHE A 17 5.19 1.57 -2.33
N THR A 18 5.98 1.08 -3.30
CA THR A 18 7.45 1.15 -3.19
C THR A 18 7.93 2.60 -3.16
N ILE A 19 7.38 3.48 -4.00
CA ILE A 19 7.73 4.92 -4.00
C ILE A 19 7.33 5.55 -2.67
N LEU A 20 6.10 5.35 -2.21
CA LEU A 20 5.60 5.90 -0.96
C LEU A 20 6.42 5.42 0.24
N PHE A 21 6.78 4.13 0.26
CA PHE A 21 7.63 3.57 1.31
C PHE A 21 9.01 4.23 1.33
N ASN A 22 9.66 4.35 0.16
CA ASN A 22 10.98 4.99 0.08
C ASN A 22 10.93 6.46 0.52
N VAL A 23 9.91 7.22 0.09
CA VAL A 23 9.70 8.61 0.52
C VAL A 23 9.51 8.67 2.04
N TRP A 24 8.65 7.81 2.58
CA TRP A 24 8.39 7.75 4.01
C TRP A 24 9.66 7.45 4.82
N GLN A 25 10.51 6.54 4.35
CA GLN A 25 11.77 6.18 5.01
C GLN A 25 12.80 7.32 5.09
N GLU A 26 12.71 8.34 4.24
CA GLU A 26 13.63 9.49 4.32
C GLU A 26 13.44 10.29 5.61
N ASP A 27 12.20 10.44 6.05
CA ASP A 27 11.82 11.11 7.30
C ASP A 27 10.45 10.60 7.78
N PRO A 28 10.41 9.46 8.50
CA PRO A 28 9.16 8.84 8.93
C PRO A 28 8.30 9.78 9.76
N SER A 29 8.90 10.61 10.62
CA SER A 29 8.15 11.55 11.47
C SER A 29 7.41 12.60 10.64
N LYS A 30 8.09 13.20 9.66
CA LYS A 30 7.48 14.20 8.77
C LYS A 30 6.45 13.57 7.84
N TRP A 31 6.78 12.47 7.19
CA TRP A 31 5.93 11.87 6.17
C TRP A 31 4.73 11.13 6.77
N SER A 32 4.83 10.52 7.95
CA SER A 32 3.66 10.00 8.67
C SER A 32 2.66 11.11 8.95
N LEU A 33 3.11 12.26 9.47
CA LEU A 33 2.21 13.38 9.77
C LEU A 33 1.47 13.88 8.51
N ILE A 34 2.16 13.95 7.37
CA ILE A 34 1.55 14.43 6.12
C ILE A 34 0.59 13.36 5.57
N LEU A 35 1.06 12.13 5.37
CA LEU A 35 0.33 11.09 4.66
C LEU A 35 -0.88 10.57 5.43
N MET A 36 -0.77 10.44 6.77
CA MET A 36 -1.89 10.02 7.62
C MET A 36 -3.05 11.02 7.60
N ASN A 37 -2.80 12.30 7.31
CA ASN A 37 -3.82 13.34 7.27
C ASN A 37 -4.50 13.50 5.90
N LEU A 38 -4.04 12.81 4.85
CA LEU A 38 -4.62 12.93 3.51
C LEU A 38 -5.88 12.08 3.33
N THR A 39 -5.80 10.79 3.68
CA THR A 39 -6.91 9.85 3.57
C THR A 39 -6.77 8.75 4.62
N THR A 40 -7.90 8.11 4.98
CA THR A 40 -7.90 6.96 5.89
C THR A 40 -7.04 5.81 5.35
N LEU A 41 -7.08 5.53 4.04
CA LEU A 41 -6.27 4.47 3.43
C LEU A 41 -4.77 4.74 3.51
N LEU A 42 -4.34 6.00 3.31
CA LEU A 42 -2.94 6.36 3.49
C LEU A 42 -2.51 6.26 4.95
N SER A 43 -3.38 6.61 5.89
CA SER A 43 -3.10 6.43 7.31
C SER A 43 -2.86 4.98 7.70
N GLU A 44 -3.71 4.08 7.19
CA GLU A 44 -3.53 2.64 7.34
C GLU A 44 -2.26 2.13 6.65
N LEU A 45 -1.96 2.62 5.44
CA LEU A 45 -0.73 2.26 4.72
C LEU A 45 0.52 2.63 5.53
N ILE A 46 0.55 3.81 6.17
CA ILE A 46 1.67 4.18 7.05
C ILE A 46 1.77 3.25 8.25
N THR A 47 0.64 2.93 8.89
CA THR A 47 0.61 1.96 10.01
C THR A 47 1.19 0.63 9.55
N TYR A 48 0.89 0.23 8.31
CA TYR A 48 1.41 -1.01 7.74
C TYR A 48 2.91 -0.97 7.41
N PHE A 49 3.46 0.19 7.06
CA PHE A 49 4.91 0.37 6.94
C PHE A 49 5.61 0.22 8.29
N ASP A 50 5.04 0.79 9.37
CA ASP A 50 5.56 0.59 10.72
C ASP A 50 5.59 -0.89 11.10
N LEU A 51 4.49 -1.62 10.88
CA LEU A 51 4.43 -3.07 11.14
C LEU A 51 5.44 -3.88 10.30
N PHE A 52 5.75 -3.44 9.09
CA PHE A 52 6.80 -4.05 8.27
C PHE A 52 8.19 -3.84 8.88
N ILE A 53 8.49 -2.61 9.35
CA ILE A 53 9.76 -2.30 10.04
C ILE A 53 9.90 -3.10 11.34
N GLU A 54 8.78 -3.34 12.04
CA GLU A 54 8.73 -4.19 13.24
C GLU A 54 8.78 -5.70 12.94
N CYS A 55 8.94 -6.08 11.66
CA CYS A 55 8.96 -7.47 11.19
C CYS A 55 7.68 -8.26 11.53
N GLN A 56 6.54 -7.59 11.71
CA GLN A 56 5.26 -8.22 12.03
C GLN A 56 4.46 -8.62 10.79
N GLN A 57 4.75 -8.02 9.63
CA GLN A 57 4.13 -8.35 8.35
C GLN A 57 5.07 -8.05 7.18
N THR A 58 4.72 -8.50 5.97
CA THR A 58 5.42 -8.15 4.73
C THR A 58 4.76 -6.98 4.00
N LEU A 59 5.50 -6.29 3.13
CA LEU A 59 4.93 -5.22 2.30
C LEU A 59 3.87 -5.74 1.32
N GLU A 60 3.97 -6.99 0.88
CA GLU A 60 2.96 -7.66 0.05
C GLU A 60 1.64 -7.82 0.81
N GLN A 61 1.70 -8.20 2.09
CA GLN A 61 0.50 -8.27 2.94
C GLN A 61 -0.13 -6.88 3.12
N SER A 62 0.69 -5.86 3.37
CA SER A 62 0.23 -4.46 3.44
C SER A 62 -0.46 -4.02 2.14
N ARG A 63 0.14 -4.37 0.99
CA ARG A 63 -0.41 -4.07 -0.33
C ARG A 63 -1.77 -4.72 -0.52
N ASP A 64 -1.86 -6.01 -0.26
CA ASP A 64 -3.06 -6.80 -0.53
C ASP A 64 -4.25 -6.32 0.31
N ILE A 65 -4.01 -5.91 1.56
CA ILE A 65 -5.04 -5.32 2.43
C ILE A 65 -5.55 -3.99 1.87
N ILE A 66 -4.66 -3.05 1.50
CA ILE A 66 -5.09 -1.74 0.99
C ILE A 66 -5.80 -1.90 -0.35
N ARG A 67 -5.33 -2.82 -1.19
CA ARG A 67 -5.92 -3.13 -2.47
C ARG A 67 -7.33 -3.71 -2.32
N GLU A 68 -7.56 -4.57 -1.32
CA GLU A 68 -8.90 -5.07 -0.98
C GLU A 68 -9.84 -3.95 -0.63
N LYS A 69 -9.39 -3.00 0.18
CA LYS A 69 -10.20 -1.85 0.57
C LYS A 69 -10.51 -0.95 -0.62
N LEU A 70 -9.54 -0.69 -1.49
CA LEU A 70 -9.75 0.08 -2.71
C LEU A 70 -10.76 -0.58 -3.65
N HIS A 71 -10.61 -1.90 -3.88
CA HIS A 71 -11.57 -2.66 -4.68
C HIS A 71 -12.98 -2.62 -4.08
N ASN A 72 -13.11 -2.81 -2.76
CA ASN A 72 -14.41 -2.75 -2.10
C ASN A 72 -15.06 -1.36 -2.14
N LEU A 73 -14.27 -0.29 -2.28
CA LEU A 73 -14.78 1.07 -2.43
C LEU A 73 -15.27 1.34 -3.86
N ASP A 74 -14.51 0.91 -4.86
CA ASP A 74 -14.85 1.08 -6.27
C ASP A 74 -14.22 -0.05 -7.12
N PRO A 75 -14.96 -1.17 -7.32
CA PRO A 75 -14.45 -2.33 -8.05
C PRO A 75 -14.07 -2.03 -9.49
N ASP A 76 -14.78 -1.09 -10.14
CA ASP A 76 -14.58 -0.74 -11.54
C ASP A 76 -13.29 0.06 -11.73
N SER A 77 -12.98 0.96 -10.78
CA SER A 77 -11.72 1.72 -10.78
C SER A 77 -10.53 0.92 -10.24
N PHE A 78 -10.74 -0.07 -9.37
CA PHE A 78 -9.69 -0.84 -8.69
C PHE A 78 -9.88 -2.37 -8.82
N PRO A 79 -9.79 -2.96 -10.03
CA PRO A 79 -10.04 -4.39 -10.23
C PRO A 79 -8.95 -5.31 -9.65
N TYR A 80 -9.29 -6.55 -9.23
CA TYR A 80 -8.29 -7.56 -8.82
C TYR A 80 -7.60 -8.29 -9.97
N GLY A 81 -8.01 -8.05 -11.21
CA GLY A 81 -7.49 -8.70 -12.39
C GLY A 81 -8.52 -8.69 -13.52
N PRO A 82 -8.34 -9.49 -14.57
CA PRO A 82 -9.19 -9.44 -15.77
C PRO A 82 -10.66 -9.82 -15.53
N LEU A 83 -11.02 -10.35 -14.35
CA LEU A 83 -12.38 -10.80 -14.04
C LEU A 83 -12.99 -10.16 -12.78
N GLY A 84 -12.36 -9.12 -12.23
CA GLY A 84 -12.81 -8.51 -10.99
C GLY A 84 -12.12 -9.08 -9.78
#